data_AF-A0A1Q3F6Z0-F1
#
_entry.id   AF-A0A1Q3F6Z0-F1
#
_cell.length_a   1.000
_cell.length_b   1.000
_cell.length_c   1.000
_cell.angle_alpha   90.00
_cell.angle_beta   90.00
_cell.angle_gamma   90.00
#
_symmetry.space_group_name_H-M   'P 1'
#
loop_
_entity.id
_entity.type
_entity.pdbx_description
1 polymer ?
#
loop_
_entity_poly.entity_id
_entity_poly.type
_entity_poly.pdbx_seq_one_letter_code
_entity_poly.pdbx_strand_id
1 'polypeptide(L)'
;MGKGKAEVGTPKYLANKMKAKGLQKLRWYCQMCEKQCRDENGFKCHTMSESHQRQIMLFAGNAGRFIDGFSSEFMTGYLQILRRQFGTKRVAANKVYQEYISDRHHLHMNATKWHSLSEFVKFLGRNGHCVVDETEKGWYISYIDRDPETLAQQEKMAKKQKMDKDDAERLAEFIEEQVRRGHKEEEPSTSSSYSELKRDNEEEPIRIELSLGSSSKVDIKPIKLEKRPLEVAPEFRKEKKHKAGEFKKPSALDELIKEEERKKEKNNRKDYWLAEGIVVKLVAKSLGDKYYKEKGVVTEVIDKYRAKIRLLETGDKLKVDQAHLETVIPSIGKQVLVLNGGYRGNTAILKEIDTDNYCTTIEIASGPLKGRIVNNVQYEDISKLFG
;
A
#
# COMPACT_ATOMS: atom_id res chain seq x y z
N MET A 1 44.50 33.51 5.44
CA MET A 1 43.57 33.62 4.29
C MET A 1 42.33 32.77 4.54
N GLY A 2 41.20 33.39 4.90
CA GLY A 2 39.94 32.67 5.11
C GLY A 2 39.29 32.28 3.78
N LYS A 3 38.98 30.99 3.58
CA LYS A 3 38.16 30.56 2.43
C LYS A 3 36.71 31.00 2.69
N GLY A 4 36.30 32.08 2.03
CA GLY A 4 34.94 32.63 2.14
C GLY A 4 33.87 31.58 1.85
N LYS A 5 32.71 31.71 2.51
CA LYS A 5 31.52 30.91 2.21
C LYS A 5 31.16 31.12 0.73
N ALA A 6 30.90 30.04 0.00
CA ALA A 6 30.50 30.14 -1.41
C ALA A 6 29.16 30.87 -1.52
N GLU A 7 29.06 31.82 -2.45
CA GLU A 7 27.86 32.63 -2.66
C GLU A 7 26.64 31.79 -3.03
N VAL A 8 25.46 32.26 -2.63
CA VAL A 8 24.21 31.53 -2.82
C VAL A 8 23.89 31.47 -4.32
N GLY A 9 23.88 30.25 -4.86
CA GLY A 9 23.59 29.99 -6.29
C GLY A 9 24.80 29.56 -7.12
N THR A 10 26.04 29.80 -6.68
CA THR A 10 27.25 29.34 -7.40
C THR A 10 27.27 27.80 -7.51
N PRO A 11 27.82 27.20 -8.58
CA PRO A 11 28.01 25.74 -8.66
C PRO A 11 28.74 25.13 -7.45
N LYS A 12 29.64 25.88 -6.82
CA LYS A 12 30.33 25.50 -5.58
C LYS A 12 29.39 25.46 -4.35
N TYR A 13 28.43 26.38 -4.27
CA TYR A 13 27.39 26.39 -3.25
C TYR A 13 26.37 25.26 -3.49
N LEU A 14 25.93 25.06 -4.73
CA LEU A 14 25.06 23.94 -5.14
C LEU A 14 25.72 22.59 -4.84
N ALA A 15 26.98 22.40 -5.20
CA ALA A 15 27.75 21.19 -4.89
C ALA A 15 27.90 20.98 -3.37
N ASN A 16 28.15 22.04 -2.59
CA ASN A 16 28.20 21.95 -1.13
C ASN A 16 26.82 21.61 -0.52
N LYS A 17 25.73 22.19 -1.04
CA LYS A 17 24.35 21.93 -0.61
C LYS A 17 23.92 20.51 -0.95
N MET A 18 24.25 20.00 -2.14
CA MET A 18 24.05 18.60 -2.54
C MET A 18 24.86 17.65 -1.66
N LYS A 19 26.15 17.95 -1.42
CA LYS A 19 27.02 17.15 -0.52
C LYS A 19 26.54 17.17 0.94
N ALA A 20 25.80 18.21 1.36
CA ALA A 20 25.17 18.30 2.67
C ALA A 20 23.81 17.58 2.77
N LYS A 21 23.14 17.23 1.67
CA LYS A 21 21.83 16.54 1.68
C LYS A 21 21.89 15.07 2.13
N GLY A 22 23.04 14.41 2.04
CA GLY A 22 23.21 13.05 2.55
C GLY A 22 23.28 12.98 4.07
N LEU A 23 22.81 11.88 4.66
CA LEU A 23 22.91 11.62 6.10
C LEU A 23 24.37 11.29 6.47
N GLN A 24 25.15 12.34 6.74
CA GLN A 24 26.58 12.22 7.08
C GLN A 24 26.76 11.58 8.48
N LYS A 25 27.85 10.82 8.67
CA LYS A 25 28.16 10.14 9.94
C LYS A 25 28.09 11.11 11.12
N LEU A 26 27.22 10.83 12.10
CA LEU A 26 26.93 11.67 13.29
C LEU A 26 28.14 11.96 14.19
N ARG A 27 29.28 11.26 14.00
CA ARG A 27 30.54 11.44 14.73
C ARG A 27 31.04 12.89 14.77
N TRP A 28 30.68 13.71 13.78
CA TRP A 28 31.14 15.10 13.64
C TRP A 28 30.06 16.15 13.93
N TYR A 29 29.03 15.81 14.72
CA TYR A 29 27.99 16.75 15.15
C TYR A 29 28.31 17.38 16.51
N CYS A 30 28.11 18.69 16.64
CA CYS A 30 28.24 19.41 17.91
C CYS A 30 26.85 19.84 18.41
N GLN A 31 26.38 19.24 19.52
CA GLN A 31 25.10 19.58 20.14
C GLN A 31 25.05 21.03 20.64
N MET A 32 26.13 21.50 21.28
CA MET A 32 26.18 22.84 21.91
C MET A 32 26.04 24.00 20.92
N CYS A 33 26.29 23.74 19.64
CA CYS A 33 26.24 24.70 18.55
C CYS A 33 25.24 24.29 17.46
N GLU A 34 24.48 23.21 17.69
CA GLU A 34 23.57 22.54 16.75
C GLU A 34 24.18 22.26 15.35
N LYS A 35 25.51 22.08 15.31
CA LYS A 35 26.28 22.19 14.07
C LYS A 35 26.85 20.84 13.63
N GLN A 36 26.33 20.33 12.51
CA GLN A 36 26.94 19.21 11.82
C GLN A 36 28.19 19.65 11.06
N CYS A 37 29.36 19.19 11.50
CA CYS A 37 30.60 19.27 10.74
C CYS A 37 30.71 18.07 9.79
N ARG A 38 31.48 18.23 8.71
CA ARG A 38 31.49 17.29 7.58
C ARG A 38 32.57 16.21 7.70
N ASP A 39 33.62 16.53 8.43
CA ASP A 39 34.88 15.81 8.50
C ASP A 39 35.58 16.09 9.83
N GLU A 40 36.54 15.25 10.20
CA GLU A 40 37.27 15.35 11.47
C GLU A 40 37.97 16.71 11.64
N ASN A 41 38.58 17.23 10.57
CA ASN A 41 39.26 18.52 10.59
C ASN A 41 38.26 19.67 10.71
N GLY A 42 37.12 19.59 10.00
CA GLY A 42 36.00 20.51 10.19
C GLY A 42 35.46 20.54 11.62
N PHE A 43 35.40 19.39 12.30
CA PHE A 43 34.98 19.29 13.70
C PHE A 43 36.04 19.85 14.66
N LYS A 44 37.33 19.50 14.50
CA LYS A 44 38.43 20.07 15.31
C LYS A 44 38.52 21.60 15.18
N CYS A 45 38.43 22.13 13.96
CA CYS A 45 38.38 23.58 13.72
C CYS A 45 37.12 24.24 14.31
N HIS A 46 36.03 23.49 14.49
CA HIS A 46 34.83 23.99 15.16
C HIS A 46 35.00 24.00 16.69
N THR A 47 35.52 22.94 17.29
CA THR A 47 35.73 22.88 18.76
C THR A 47 36.82 23.84 19.23
N MET A 48 37.81 24.14 18.38
CA MET A 48 38.83 25.17 18.63
C MET A 48 38.36 26.60 18.31
N SER A 49 37.12 26.79 17.83
CA SER A 49 36.59 28.13 17.52
C SER A 49 36.14 28.85 18.78
N GLU A 50 36.51 30.13 18.88
CA GLU A 50 36.05 31.04 19.94
C GLU A 50 34.52 31.02 20.11
N SER A 51 33.75 30.91 19.02
CA SER A 51 32.28 30.79 19.06
C SER A 51 31.79 29.59 19.89
N HIS A 52 32.43 28.43 19.74
CA HIS A 52 32.13 27.22 20.49
C HIS A 52 32.63 27.34 21.94
N GLN A 53 33.82 27.90 22.15
CA GLN A 53 34.41 28.10 23.48
C GLN A 53 33.60 29.10 24.34
N ARG A 54 33.09 30.18 23.74
CA ARG A 54 32.17 31.11 24.40
C ARG A 54 30.87 30.42 24.80
N GLN A 55 30.32 29.56 23.92
CA GLN A 55 29.15 28.75 24.29
C GLN A 55 29.50 27.79 25.45
N ILE A 56 30.63 27.07 25.43
CA ILE A 56 31.06 26.23 26.56
C ILE A 56 31.08 27.02 27.88
N MET A 57 31.66 28.23 27.92
CA MET A 57 31.67 29.05 29.14
C MET A 57 30.26 29.42 29.61
N LEU A 58 29.34 29.75 28.69
CA LEU A 58 27.94 30.05 29.03
C LEU A 58 27.18 28.81 29.54
N PHE A 59 27.45 27.62 28.99
CA PHE A 59 26.88 26.35 29.45
C PHE A 59 27.47 25.92 30.80
N ALA A 60 28.76 26.15 31.05
CA ALA A 60 29.44 25.73 32.28
C ALA A 60 28.83 26.35 33.55
N GLY A 61 28.36 27.61 33.48
CA GLY A 61 27.70 28.28 34.61
C GLY A 61 26.26 27.83 34.89
N ASN A 62 25.62 27.05 34.01
CA ASN A 62 24.20 26.70 34.09
C ASN A 62 23.88 25.27 33.59
N ALA A 63 24.85 24.36 33.61
CA ALA A 63 24.80 23.07 32.92
C ALA A 63 23.53 22.25 33.22
N GLY A 64 23.08 22.22 34.48
CA GLY A 64 21.86 21.51 34.89
C GLY A 64 20.61 21.96 34.13
N ARG A 65 20.34 23.26 34.03
CA ARG A 65 19.14 23.78 33.34
C ARG A 65 19.12 23.40 31.85
N PHE A 66 20.27 23.38 31.21
CA PHE A 66 20.38 22.99 29.79
C PHE A 66 20.22 21.48 29.60
N ILE A 67 20.83 20.65 30.45
CA ILE A 67 20.65 19.19 30.45
C ILE A 67 19.17 18.83 30.69
N ASP A 68 18.48 19.54 31.58
CA ASP A 68 17.04 19.37 31.84
C ASP A 68 16.19 19.75 30.62
N GLY A 69 16.51 20.86 29.95
CA GLY A 69 15.87 21.25 28.68
C GLY A 69 16.05 20.20 27.59
N PHE A 70 17.29 19.79 27.31
CA PHE A 70 17.62 18.76 26.32
C PHE A 70 16.96 17.41 26.62
N SER A 71 16.89 17.02 27.90
CA SER A 71 16.21 15.78 28.32
C SER A 71 14.69 15.87 28.14
N SER A 72 14.09 17.03 28.39
CA SER A 72 12.66 17.27 28.20
C SER A 72 12.27 17.27 26.72
N GLU A 73 13.09 17.89 25.87
CA GLU A 73 12.92 17.90 24.41
C GLU A 73 13.08 16.51 23.81
N PHE A 74 14.13 15.76 24.21
CA PHE A 74 14.34 14.37 23.79
C PHE A 74 13.16 13.48 24.19
N MET A 75 12.70 13.55 25.45
CA MET A 75 11.54 12.79 25.92
C MET A 75 10.28 13.14 25.12
N THR A 76 10.03 14.43 24.86
CA THR A 76 8.86 14.89 24.10
C THR A 76 8.89 14.40 22.66
N GLY A 77 10.03 14.52 21.97
CA GLY A 77 10.20 14.05 20.60
C GLY A 77 10.07 12.52 20.48
N TYR A 78 10.63 11.77 21.43
CA TYR A 78 10.49 10.32 21.47
C TYR A 78 9.03 9.88 21.69
N LEU A 79 8.34 10.49 22.65
CA LEU A 79 6.92 10.22 22.91
C LEU A 79 6.02 10.64 21.74
N GLN A 80 6.35 11.72 21.03
CA GLN A 80 5.62 12.16 19.84
C GLN A 80 5.72 11.15 18.70
N ILE A 81 6.91 10.57 18.46
CA ILE A 81 7.08 9.49 17.46
C ILE A 81 6.32 8.24 17.91
N LEU A 82 6.44 7.87 19.18
CA LEU A 82 5.74 6.72 19.75
C LEU A 82 4.23 6.82 19.56
N ARG A 83 3.64 7.97 19.92
CA ARG A 83 2.22 8.28 19.73
C ARG A 83 1.81 8.31 18.25
N ARG A 84 2.60 8.94 17.38
CA ARG A 84 2.25 9.15 15.95
C ARG A 84 2.35 7.87 15.11
N GLN A 85 3.37 7.04 15.32
CA GLN A 85 3.63 5.85 14.48
C GLN A 85 3.11 4.54 15.08
N PHE A 86 3.15 4.40 16.41
CA PHE A 86 2.93 3.10 17.07
C PHE A 86 1.70 3.09 17.98
N GLY A 87 1.33 4.23 18.57
CA GLY A 87 0.21 4.35 19.49
C GLY A 87 0.39 3.42 20.70
N THR A 88 -0.68 2.74 21.11
CA THR A 88 -0.67 1.78 22.23
C THR A 88 -0.06 0.42 21.91
N LYS A 89 0.50 0.20 20.71
CA LYS A 89 1.09 -1.10 20.33
C LYS A 89 2.44 -1.33 21.00
N ARG A 90 2.67 -2.58 21.41
CA ARG A 90 3.96 -3.06 21.93
C ARG A 90 5.03 -3.06 20.84
N VAL A 91 6.10 -2.28 21.01
CA VAL A 91 7.18 -2.11 20.03
C VAL A 91 8.55 -2.14 20.67
N ALA A 92 9.57 -2.60 19.94
CA ALA A 92 10.94 -2.60 20.43
C ALA A 92 11.47 -1.16 20.55
N ALA A 93 12.02 -0.78 21.70
CA ALA A 93 12.47 0.58 21.99
C ALA A 93 13.56 1.06 21.00
N ASN A 94 14.43 0.14 20.55
CA ASN A 94 15.45 0.38 19.54
C ASN A 94 14.86 0.88 18.20
N LYS A 95 13.68 0.37 17.79
CA LYS A 95 13.04 0.80 16.55
C LYS A 95 12.56 2.24 16.63
N VAL A 96 11.95 2.62 17.75
CA VAL A 96 11.48 3.99 18.00
C VAL A 96 12.67 4.96 18.08
N TYR A 97 13.79 4.53 18.68
CA TYR A 97 15.03 5.30 18.68
C TYR A 97 15.65 5.45 17.28
N GLN A 98 15.61 4.41 16.44
CA GLN A 98 16.05 4.48 15.04
C GLN A 98 15.22 5.45 14.20
N GLU A 99 13.91 5.49 14.41
CA GLU A 99 13.01 6.49 13.79
C GLU A 99 13.31 7.91 14.30
N TYR A 100 13.62 8.07 15.60
CA TYR A 100 14.01 9.36 16.17
C TYR A 100 15.32 9.89 15.57
N ILE A 101 16.37 9.06 15.46
CA ILE A 101 17.65 9.47 14.87
C ILE A 101 17.61 9.63 13.33
N SER A 102 16.47 9.34 12.69
CA SER A 102 16.27 9.54 11.25
C SER A 102 16.12 11.03 10.87
N ASP A 103 15.61 11.86 11.80
CA ASP A 103 15.61 13.32 11.62
C ASP A 103 17.05 13.84 11.65
N ARG A 104 17.33 14.87 10.86
CA ARG A 104 18.63 15.54 10.86
C ARG A 104 18.89 16.34 12.15
N HIS A 105 17.83 16.84 12.79
CA HIS A 105 17.91 17.75 13.94
C HIS A 105 17.54 17.06 15.26
N HIS A 106 17.62 15.72 15.31
CA HIS A 106 17.41 14.98 16.55
C HIS A 106 18.47 15.32 17.60
N LEU A 107 18.08 15.31 18.87
CA LEU A 107 19.00 15.52 19.98
C LEU A 107 19.71 14.20 20.32
N HIS A 108 21.03 14.19 20.32
CA HIS A 108 21.74 12.94 20.58
C HIS A 108 21.64 12.53 22.05
N MET A 109 21.30 11.26 22.33
CA MET A 109 21.03 10.74 23.68
C MET A 109 22.13 11.10 24.71
N ASN A 110 23.41 11.06 24.32
CA ASN A 110 24.56 11.47 25.15
C ASN A 110 24.48 12.90 25.74
N ALA A 111 23.66 13.80 25.17
CA ALA A 111 23.45 15.16 25.67
C ALA A 111 22.30 15.28 26.69
N THR A 112 21.61 14.18 26.99
CA THR A 112 20.56 14.08 28.00
C THR A 112 21.08 13.49 29.32
N LYS A 113 20.23 13.42 30.34
CA LYS A 113 20.48 12.69 31.59
C LYS A 113 20.64 11.17 31.42
N TRP A 114 20.25 10.61 30.28
CA TRP A 114 20.24 9.17 30.03
C TRP A 114 21.33 8.81 29.03
N HIS A 115 22.36 8.09 29.47
CA HIS A 115 23.48 7.74 28.60
C HIS A 115 23.25 6.43 27.83
N SER A 116 22.19 5.69 28.16
CA SER A 116 21.79 4.46 27.47
C SER A 116 20.29 4.39 27.25
N LEU A 117 19.86 3.74 26.15
CA LEU A 117 18.44 3.59 25.85
C LEU A 117 17.71 2.79 26.93
N SER A 118 18.35 1.78 27.51
CA SER A 118 17.81 0.98 28.61
C SER A 118 17.52 1.81 29.85
N GLU A 119 18.35 2.80 30.17
CA GLU A 119 18.14 3.72 31.29
C GLU A 119 16.97 4.67 31.03
N PHE A 120 16.88 5.25 29.82
CA PHE A 120 15.76 6.07 29.40
C PHE A 120 14.43 5.28 29.41
N VAL A 121 14.43 4.05 28.92
CA VAL A 121 13.26 3.17 28.93
C VAL A 121 12.82 2.83 30.36
N LYS A 122 13.76 2.52 31.27
CA LYS A 122 13.47 2.35 32.70
C LYS A 122 12.89 3.62 33.33
N PHE A 123 13.34 4.81 32.91
CA PHE A 123 12.76 6.08 33.34
C PHE A 123 11.32 6.28 32.84
N LEU A 124 11.03 6.00 31.56
CA LEU A 124 9.67 6.08 31.00
C LEU A 124 8.67 5.15 31.73
N GLY A 125 9.14 3.97 32.16
CA GLY A 125 8.36 3.05 33.00
C GLY A 125 8.09 3.61 34.40
N ARG A 126 9.13 4.15 35.07
CA ARG A 126 8.99 4.77 36.41
C ARG A 126 8.04 5.97 36.43
N ASN A 127 8.06 6.82 35.40
CA ASN A 127 7.12 7.94 35.26
C ASN A 127 5.71 7.50 34.79
N GLY A 128 5.53 6.25 34.38
CA GLY A 128 4.25 5.75 33.86
C GLY A 128 3.82 6.39 32.54
N HIS A 129 4.77 6.80 31.69
CA HIS A 129 4.48 7.23 30.31
C HIS A 129 4.33 6.03 29.36
N CYS A 130 5.05 4.94 29.63
CA CYS A 130 5.00 3.70 28.85
C CYS A 130 4.96 2.49 29.79
N VAL A 131 4.25 1.43 29.37
CA VAL A 131 4.49 0.08 29.89
C VAL A 131 5.79 -0.43 29.28
N VAL A 132 6.64 -1.07 30.08
CA VAL A 132 7.99 -1.49 29.69
C VAL A 132 8.17 -2.96 30.02
N ASP A 133 8.58 -3.75 29.03
CA ASP A 133 8.90 -5.16 29.21
C ASP A 133 10.35 -5.44 28.80
N GLU A 134 11.05 -6.21 29.63
CA GLU A 134 12.36 -6.77 29.29
C GLU A 134 12.18 -8.17 28.68
N THR A 135 12.85 -8.46 27.57
CA THR A 135 12.84 -9.76 26.91
C THR A 135 14.25 -10.11 26.44
N GLU A 136 14.51 -11.38 26.11
CA GLU A 136 15.80 -11.84 25.58
C GLU A 136 16.25 -11.09 24.30
N LYS A 137 15.30 -10.54 23.53
CA LYS A 137 15.57 -9.74 22.31
C LYS A 137 15.69 -8.23 22.58
N GLY A 138 15.66 -7.83 23.84
CA GLY A 138 15.80 -6.44 24.29
C GLY A 138 14.51 -5.84 24.87
N TRP A 139 14.53 -4.51 25.01
CA TRP A 139 13.48 -3.71 25.64
C TRP A 139 12.30 -3.44 24.70
N TYR A 140 11.10 -3.77 25.15
CA TYR A 140 9.84 -3.43 24.50
C TYR A 140 9.09 -2.38 25.31
N ILE A 141 8.40 -1.48 24.61
CA ILE A 141 7.60 -0.40 25.19
C ILE A 141 6.23 -0.35 24.53
N SER A 142 5.22 0.03 25.31
CA SER A 142 3.85 0.34 24.85
C SER A 142 3.45 1.68 25.44
N TYR A 143 3.00 2.63 24.62
CA TYR A 143 2.59 3.95 25.12
C TYR A 143 1.32 3.85 25.98
N ILE A 144 1.32 4.51 27.14
CA ILE A 144 0.11 4.69 27.94
C ILE A 144 -0.53 6.00 27.49
N ASP A 145 -1.51 5.89 26.60
CA ASP A 145 -2.24 7.06 26.14
C ASP A 145 -3.20 7.53 27.24
N ARG A 146 -3.02 8.78 27.69
CA ARG A 146 -3.83 9.41 28.74
C ARG A 146 -4.81 10.44 28.17
N ASP A 147 -4.85 10.63 26.85
CA ASP A 147 -5.84 11.52 26.26
C ASP A 147 -7.23 10.85 26.19
N PRO A 148 -8.30 11.53 26.66
CA PRO A 148 -9.64 10.94 26.71
C PRO A 148 -10.24 10.67 25.33
N GLU A 149 -9.76 11.37 24.29
CA GLU A 149 -10.28 11.27 22.93
C GLU A 149 -9.87 9.96 22.24
N THR A 150 -8.64 9.48 22.47
CA THR A 150 -8.15 8.20 21.92
C THR A 150 -8.67 7.00 22.70
N LEU A 151 -8.86 7.14 24.01
CA LEU A 151 -9.63 6.19 24.83
C LEU A 151 -11.06 6.05 24.29
N ALA A 152 -11.77 7.17 24.06
CA ALA A 152 -13.12 7.16 23.49
C ALA A 152 -13.18 6.57 22.07
N GLN A 153 -12.13 6.72 21.25
CA GLN A 153 -12.04 6.07 19.94
C GLN A 153 -11.80 4.56 20.04
N GLN A 154 -10.94 4.10 20.96
CA GLN A 154 -10.72 2.67 21.21
C GLN A 154 -11.98 2.02 21.78
N GLU A 155 -12.67 2.67 22.72
CA GLU A 155 -13.92 2.18 23.28
C GLU A 155 -15.05 2.16 22.25
N LYS A 156 -15.15 3.17 21.37
CA LYS A 156 -16.08 3.14 20.21
C LYS A 156 -15.75 2.02 19.24
N MET A 157 -14.48 1.75 18.95
CA MET A 157 -14.08 0.62 18.10
C MET A 157 -14.38 -0.73 18.76
N ALA A 158 -14.10 -0.89 20.06
CA ALA A 158 -14.42 -2.11 20.80
C ALA A 158 -15.93 -2.34 20.91
N LYS A 159 -16.71 -1.27 21.18
CA LYS A 159 -18.17 -1.31 21.20
C LYS A 159 -18.74 -1.65 19.82
N LYS A 160 -18.20 -1.07 18.74
CA LYS A 160 -18.59 -1.44 17.38
C LYS A 160 -18.24 -2.90 17.08
N GLN A 161 -17.03 -3.37 17.38
CA GLN A 161 -16.65 -4.77 17.19
C GLN A 161 -17.52 -5.73 18.00
N LYS A 162 -17.97 -5.34 19.20
CA LYS A 162 -18.94 -6.12 19.98
C LYS A 162 -20.31 -6.15 19.29
N MET A 163 -20.81 -5.03 18.81
CA MET A 163 -22.09 -4.98 18.06
C MET A 163 -22.01 -5.76 16.75
N ASP A 164 -20.93 -5.58 15.97
CA ASP A 164 -20.67 -6.32 14.72
C ASP A 164 -20.55 -7.84 14.99
N LYS A 165 -20.11 -8.25 16.19
CA LYS A 165 -20.07 -9.66 16.62
C LYS A 165 -21.46 -10.19 17.00
N ASP A 166 -22.22 -9.46 17.83
CA ASP A 166 -23.60 -9.83 18.19
C ASP A 166 -24.50 -9.93 16.93
N ASP A 167 -24.33 -9.01 15.97
CA ASP A 167 -25.07 -9.05 14.69
C ASP A 167 -24.58 -10.19 13.76
N ALA A 168 -23.30 -10.53 13.77
CA ALA A 168 -22.78 -11.70 13.05
C ALA A 168 -23.29 -13.03 13.63
N GLU A 169 -23.44 -13.12 14.95
CA GLU A 169 -23.99 -14.28 15.66
C GLU A 169 -25.48 -14.47 15.31
N ARG A 170 -26.28 -13.40 15.37
CA ARG A 170 -27.68 -13.40 14.90
C ARG A 170 -27.83 -13.73 13.42
N LEU A 171 -26.92 -13.25 12.57
CA LEU A 171 -26.92 -13.57 11.14
C LEU A 171 -26.57 -15.04 10.89
N ALA A 172 -25.65 -15.61 11.68
CA ALA A 172 -25.32 -17.03 11.61
C ALA A 172 -26.52 -17.91 12.00
N GLU A 173 -27.21 -17.60 13.11
CA GLU A 173 -28.44 -18.29 13.52
C GLU A 173 -29.53 -18.21 12.42
N PHE A 174 -29.72 -17.04 11.79
CA PHE A 174 -30.70 -16.88 10.72
C PHE A 174 -30.34 -17.67 9.46
N ILE A 175 -29.05 -17.76 9.11
CA ILE A 175 -28.58 -18.58 7.98
C ILE A 175 -28.75 -20.08 8.30
N GLU A 176 -28.39 -20.51 9.50
CA GLU A 176 -28.57 -21.89 9.94
C GLU A 176 -30.06 -22.30 9.92
N GLU A 177 -30.96 -21.42 10.33
CA GLU A 177 -32.41 -21.65 10.26
C GLU A 177 -32.93 -21.74 8.80
N GLN A 178 -32.37 -20.97 7.86
CA GLN A 178 -32.68 -21.14 6.43
C GLN A 178 -32.16 -22.47 5.87
N VAL A 179 -30.92 -22.86 6.21
CA VAL A 179 -30.32 -24.14 5.81
C VAL A 179 -31.13 -25.30 6.38
N ARG A 180 -31.51 -25.23 7.66
CA ARG A 180 -32.37 -26.22 8.33
C ARG A 180 -33.72 -26.37 7.66
N ARG A 181 -34.32 -25.26 7.18
CA ARG A 181 -35.59 -25.31 6.44
C ARG A 181 -35.42 -25.96 5.06
N GLY A 182 -34.41 -25.57 4.29
CA GLY A 182 -34.13 -26.19 2.98
C GLY A 182 -33.80 -27.69 3.09
N HIS A 183 -32.95 -28.07 4.05
CA HIS A 183 -32.59 -29.49 4.26
C HIS A 183 -33.77 -30.35 4.75
N LYS A 184 -34.83 -29.73 5.30
CA LYS A 184 -36.09 -30.39 5.68
C LYS A 184 -37.08 -30.52 4.51
N GLU A 185 -36.81 -29.82 3.40
CA GLU A 185 -37.47 -29.98 2.11
C GLU A 185 -36.70 -30.95 1.18
N GLU A 186 -35.43 -31.28 1.48
CA GLU A 186 -34.55 -32.13 0.63
C GLU A 186 -34.26 -33.57 1.11
N GLU A 187 -34.63 -34.00 2.33
CA GLU A 187 -34.42 -35.39 2.80
C GLU A 187 -35.70 -36.27 2.79
N PRO A 188 -35.59 -37.60 2.57
CA PRO A 188 -36.33 -38.21 1.47
C PRO A 188 -37.60 -38.97 1.87
N SER A 189 -38.69 -38.67 1.19
CA SER A 189 -39.83 -39.58 1.09
C SER A 189 -39.50 -40.74 0.15
N THR A 190 -39.18 -41.89 0.72
CA THR A 190 -39.13 -43.16 -0.03
C THR A 190 -40.46 -43.41 -0.75
N SER A 191 -40.38 -43.84 -2.02
CA SER A 191 -41.48 -44.14 -2.94
C SER A 191 -42.44 -42.99 -3.30
N SER A 192 -41.96 -42.02 -4.08
CA SER A 192 -42.77 -41.39 -5.13
C SER A 192 -42.36 -41.96 -6.49
N SER A 193 -43.27 -42.70 -7.14
CA SER A 193 -43.06 -43.11 -8.53
C SER A 193 -43.05 -41.89 -9.43
N TYR A 194 -42.12 -41.83 -10.38
CA TYR A 194 -42.12 -40.81 -11.43
C TYR A 194 -43.33 -41.06 -12.35
N SER A 195 -44.48 -40.48 -12.02
CA SER A 195 -45.70 -40.58 -12.84
C SER A 195 -45.57 -39.64 -14.02
N GLU A 196 -45.26 -40.18 -15.19
CA GLU A 196 -45.36 -39.45 -16.46
C GLU A 196 -46.77 -38.87 -16.61
N LEU A 197 -46.84 -37.58 -16.93
CA LEU A 197 -48.10 -36.89 -17.26
C LEU A 197 -48.61 -37.41 -18.61
N LYS A 198 -49.40 -38.48 -18.60
CA LYS A 198 -50.17 -38.89 -19.78
C LYS A 198 -51.17 -37.79 -20.15
N ARG A 199 -51.04 -37.29 -21.38
CA ARG A 199 -52.10 -36.54 -22.07
C ARG A 199 -53.02 -37.55 -22.73
N ASP A 200 -54.32 -37.48 -22.47
CA ASP A 200 -55.33 -38.27 -23.17
C ASP A 200 -56.03 -37.51 -24.33
N ASN A 201 -55.59 -36.28 -24.66
CA ASN A 201 -55.95 -35.56 -25.90
C ASN A 201 -54.89 -34.50 -26.26
N GLU A 202 -54.63 -34.29 -27.55
CA GLU A 202 -53.53 -33.41 -28.05
C GLU A 202 -53.97 -32.16 -28.84
N GLU A 203 -55.26 -31.84 -28.96
CA GLU A 203 -55.76 -30.75 -29.84
C GLU A 203 -56.51 -29.59 -29.16
N GLU A 204 -56.16 -29.21 -27.92
CA GLU A 204 -56.59 -27.91 -27.34
C GLU A 204 -55.44 -27.07 -26.75
N PRO A 205 -55.39 -25.75 -27.02
CA PRO A 205 -54.33 -24.88 -26.52
C PRO A 205 -54.51 -24.51 -25.04
N ILE A 206 -53.44 -24.70 -24.27
CA ILE A 206 -53.39 -24.44 -22.82
C ILE A 206 -53.60 -22.95 -22.52
N ARG A 207 -54.72 -22.58 -21.91
CA ARG A 207 -54.96 -21.24 -21.33
C ARG A 207 -54.62 -21.24 -19.84
N ILE A 208 -53.64 -20.43 -19.46
CA ILE A 208 -53.27 -20.19 -18.05
C ILE A 208 -53.84 -18.83 -17.64
N GLU A 209 -54.96 -18.79 -16.94
CA GLU A 209 -55.52 -17.55 -16.39
C GLU A 209 -54.88 -17.21 -15.04
N LEU A 210 -54.02 -16.18 -15.03
CA LEU A 210 -53.47 -15.59 -13.81
C LEU A 210 -54.28 -14.33 -13.44
N SER A 211 -55.24 -14.48 -12.53
CA SER A 211 -56.24 -13.46 -12.19
C SER A 211 -55.71 -12.38 -11.23
N LEU A 212 -54.97 -11.40 -11.77
CA LEU A 212 -54.53 -10.22 -11.01
C LEU A 212 -55.64 -9.15 -10.94
N GLY A 213 -56.56 -9.30 -9.98
CA GLY A 213 -57.70 -8.40 -9.77
C GLY A 213 -57.34 -7.05 -9.14
N SER A 214 -57.48 -5.96 -9.90
CA SER A 214 -57.79 -4.63 -9.35
C SER A 214 -59.33 -4.51 -9.17
N SER A 215 -59.93 -3.65 -8.35
CA SER A 215 -59.47 -2.44 -7.66
C SER A 215 -60.32 -2.17 -6.41
N SER A 216 -59.82 -1.35 -5.48
CA SER A 216 -60.64 -0.42 -4.69
C SER A 216 -59.86 0.85 -4.36
N LYS A 217 -60.53 2.00 -4.49
CA LYS A 217 -60.02 3.39 -4.45
C LYS A 217 -59.98 3.88 -2.97
N VAL A 218 -59.47 5.03 -2.50
CA VAL A 218 -58.85 6.31 -2.98
C VAL A 218 -57.93 6.81 -1.81
N ASP A 219 -57.14 7.89 -1.79
CA ASP A 219 -56.74 8.99 -2.68
C ASP A 219 -55.31 9.46 -2.28
N ILE A 220 -54.63 10.29 -3.08
CA ILE A 220 -53.93 11.53 -2.68
C ILE A 220 -53.36 12.20 -3.95
N LYS A 221 -53.45 13.53 -4.01
CA LYS A 221 -53.35 14.35 -5.22
C LYS A 221 -51.92 14.49 -5.79
N PRO A 222 -51.73 14.50 -7.12
CA PRO A 222 -50.45 14.83 -7.75
C PRO A 222 -50.22 16.36 -7.76
N ILE A 223 -49.09 16.82 -7.21
CA ILE A 223 -48.67 18.23 -7.30
C ILE A 223 -47.79 18.42 -8.53
N LYS A 224 -48.17 19.41 -9.33
CA LYS A 224 -47.61 19.79 -10.62
C LYS A 224 -46.36 20.66 -10.40
N LEU A 225 -45.20 20.24 -10.89
CA LEU A 225 -43.97 21.05 -10.81
C LEU A 225 -44.01 22.13 -11.92
N GLU A 226 -44.50 23.31 -11.59
CA GLU A 226 -44.58 24.43 -12.53
C GLU A 226 -43.21 25.09 -12.76
N LYS A 227 -42.81 25.19 -14.02
CA LYS A 227 -41.79 26.14 -14.47
C LYS A 227 -42.42 27.55 -14.46
N ARG A 228 -41.75 28.55 -13.86
CA ARG A 228 -42.06 29.97 -14.08
C ARG A 228 -41.00 30.66 -14.96
N PRO A 229 -41.34 31.72 -15.71
CA PRO A 229 -40.50 32.24 -16.80
C PRO A 229 -40.04 33.72 -16.63
N LEU A 230 -39.09 34.12 -17.50
CA LEU A 230 -38.57 35.50 -17.74
C LEU A 230 -37.75 36.12 -16.57
N GLU A 231 -36.77 37.02 -16.77
CA GLU A 231 -36.55 38.03 -17.84
C GLU A 231 -35.13 38.06 -18.49
N VAL A 232 -34.90 39.05 -19.37
CA VAL A 232 -33.79 39.27 -20.33
C VAL A 232 -33.47 40.79 -20.28
N ALA A 233 -32.26 41.37 -20.43
CA ALA A 233 -31.06 41.12 -21.27
C ALA A 233 -29.76 41.61 -20.53
N PRO A 234 -28.58 41.93 -21.16
CA PRO A 234 -28.11 41.71 -22.54
C PRO A 234 -26.69 41.08 -22.67
N GLU A 235 -26.28 40.97 -23.93
CA GLU A 235 -25.05 40.38 -24.48
C GLU A 235 -23.71 40.87 -23.91
N PHE A 236 -22.71 39.98 -23.90
CA PHE A 236 -21.35 40.31 -24.37
C PHE A 236 -20.71 39.10 -25.09
N ARG A 237 -20.52 39.23 -26.41
CA ARG A 237 -19.77 38.26 -27.23
C ARG A 237 -18.28 38.26 -26.87
N LYS A 238 -17.73 37.09 -26.52
CA LYS A 238 -16.30 36.76 -26.74
C LYS A 238 -16.15 35.31 -27.18
N GLU A 239 -15.66 35.12 -28.40
CA GLU A 239 -15.24 33.82 -28.92
C GLU A 239 -13.92 33.37 -28.26
N LYS A 240 -13.79 32.08 -27.92
CA LYS A 240 -12.79 31.14 -28.50
C LYS A 240 -12.42 29.94 -27.61
N LYS A 241 -12.23 28.81 -28.32
CA LYS A 241 -11.35 27.66 -28.07
C LYS A 241 -11.76 26.58 -27.05
N HIS A 242 -11.88 25.38 -27.62
CA HIS A 242 -11.89 24.09 -26.94
C HIS A 242 -10.71 23.92 -25.97
N LYS A 243 -10.98 23.32 -24.80
CA LYS A 243 -10.01 22.50 -24.05
C LYS A 243 -10.72 21.25 -23.53
N ALA A 244 -10.09 20.09 -23.71
CA ALA A 244 -10.54 18.82 -23.17
C ALA A 244 -10.19 18.71 -21.66
N GLY A 245 -10.92 17.85 -20.94
CA GLY A 245 -10.53 17.43 -19.59
C GLY A 245 -11.59 17.49 -18.48
N GLU A 246 -12.84 17.12 -18.73
CA GLU A 246 -13.77 16.84 -17.63
C GLU A 246 -13.43 15.50 -16.96
N PHE A 247 -12.71 15.58 -15.84
CA PHE A 247 -12.59 14.48 -14.89
C PHE A 247 -13.96 14.18 -14.28
N LYS A 248 -14.61 13.11 -14.76
CA LYS A 248 -15.75 12.51 -14.06
C LYS A 248 -15.27 12.09 -12.67
N LYS A 249 -15.92 12.60 -11.61
CA LYS A 249 -15.66 12.17 -10.24
C LYS A 249 -15.96 10.66 -10.13
N PRO A 250 -15.08 9.85 -9.52
CA PRO A 250 -15.36 8.43 -9.35
C PRO A 250 -16.63 8.23 -8.51
N SER A 251 -17.41 7.21 -8.85
CA SER A 251 -18.56 6.79 -8.05
C SER A 251 -18.08 6.08 -6.78
N ALA A 252 -18.88 6.07 -5.72
CA ALA A 252 -18.56 5.33 -4.48
C ALA A 252 -18.28 3.83 -4.72
N LEU A 253 -18.85 3.26 -5.80
CA LEU A 253 -18.56 1.90 -6.26
C LEU A 253 -17.14 1.75 -6.83
N ASP A 254 -16.62 2.77 -7.51
CA ASP A 254 -15.30 2.76 -8.14
C ASP A 254 -14.18 2.90 -7.09
N GLU A 255 -14.44 3.64 -6.00
CA GLU A 255 -13.56 3.69 -4.82
C GLU A 255 -13.51 2.36 -4.07
N LEU A 256 -14.67 1.68 -3.89
CA LEU A 256 -14.75 0.35 -3.30
C LEU A 256 -13.98 -0.70 -4.12
N ILE A 257 -14.15 -0.70 -5.44
CA ILE A 257 -13.41 -1.59 -6.36
C ILE A 257 -11.90 -1.32 -6.25
N LYS A 258 -11.47 -0.06 -6.22
CA LYS A 258 -10.05 0.32 -6.11
C LYS A 258 -9.42 -0.07 -4.77
N GLU A 259 -10.19 -0.02 -3.68
CA GLU A 259 -9.76 -0.50 -2.36
C GLU A 259 -9.61 -2.03 -2.34
N GLU A 260 -10.53 -2.76 -3.00
CA GLU A 260 -10.44 -4.21 -3.16
C GLU A 260 -9.28 -4.62 -4.07
N GLU A 261 -9.05 -3.90 -5.18
CA GLU A 261 -7.87 -4.08 -6.04
C GLU A 261 -6.57 -3.94 -5.28
N ARG A 262 -6.42 -2.88 -4.47
CA ARG A 262 -5.20 -2.66 -3.67
C ARG A 262 -5.00 -3.74 -2.61
N LYS A 263 -6.08 -4.33 -2.08
CA LYS A 263 -6.02 -5.50 -1.18
C LYS A 263 -5.62 -6.76 -1.94
N LYS A 264 -6.20 -7.01 -3.12
CA LYS A 264 -5.84 -8.12 -4.01
C LYS A 264 -4.40 -8.01 -4.49
N GLU A 265 -3.94 -6.82 -4.86
CA GLU A 265 -2.56 -6.52 -5.24
C GLU A 265 -1.58 -6.88 -4.12
N LYS A 266 -1.83 -6.42 -2.89
CA LYS A 266 -0.99 -6.76 -1.73
C LYS A 266 -0.99 -8.25 -1.38
N ASN A 267 -2.09 -8.97 -1.62
CA ASN A 267 -2.20 -10.40 -1.31
C ASN A 267 -1.68 -11.31 -2.46
N ASN A 268 -1.73 -10.82 -3.70
CA ASN A 268 -1.34 -11.55 -4.90
C ASN A 268 0.08 -11.22 -5.38
N ARG A 269 0.69 -10.13 -4.89
CA ARG A 269 2.13 -9.86 -5.07
C ARG A 269 2.92 -10.92 -4.31
N LYS A 270 3.50 -11.86 -5.06
CA LYS A 270 4.34 -12.94 -4.51
C LYS A 270 5.70 -12.93 -5.19
N ASP A 271 6.69 -13.47 -4.50
CA ASP A 271 8.08 -13.51 -4.97
C ASP A 271 8.28 -14.39 -6.22
N TYR A 272 7.33 -15.29 -6.50
CA TYR A 272 7.33 -16.14 -7.70
C TYR A 272 6.36 -15.62 -8.77
N TRP A 273 6.87 -15.42 -9.98
CA TRP A 273 6.14 -14.88 -11.14
C TRP A 273 5.98 -15.86 -12.30
N LEU A 274 6.69 -17.01 -12.28
CA LEU A 274 6.56 -18.00 -13.35
C LEU A 274 5.12 -18.53 -13.49
N ALA A 275 4.71 -18.71 -14.75
CA ALA A 275 3.45 -19.29 -15.16
C ALA A 275 3.67 -20.15 -16.41
N GLU A 276 2.75 -21.07 -16.69
CA GLU A 276 2.83 -21.97 -17.84
C GLU A 276 2.31 -21.28 -19.11
N GLY A 277 2.83 -21.68 -20.28
CA GLY A 277 2.40 -21.13 -21.56
C GLY A 277 2.88 -19.68 -21.82
N ILE A 278 3.87 -19.18 -21.09
CA ILE A 278 4.47 -17.86 -21.35
C ILE A 278 5.79 -17.98 -22.12
N VAL A 279 6.11 -16.95 -22.90
CA VAL A 279 7.43 -16.79 -23.52
C VAL A 279 8.35 -16.07 -22.53
N VAL A 280 9.56 -16.60 -22.33
CA VAL A 280 10.63 -16.02 -21.52
C VAL A 280 11.92 -15.96 -22.32
N LYS A 281 12.86 -15.12 -21.88
CA LYS A 281 14.19 -14.97 -22.47
C LYS A 281 15.24 -15.37 -21.45
N LEU A 282 16.25 -16.14 -21.87
CA LEU A 282 17.29 -16.62 -20.97
C LEU A 282 18.37 -15.55 -20.81
N VAL A 283 18.73 -15.23 -19.58
CA VAL A 283 19.83 -14.29 -19.27
C VAL A 283 21.04 -14.95 -18.60
N ALA A 284 20.95 -16.22 -18.23
CA ALA A 284 22.08 -16.98 -17.70
C ALA A 284 23.14 -17.26 -18.76
N LYS A 285 24.31 -16.63 -18.61
CA LYS A 285 25.54 -17.04 -19.31
C LYS A 285 26.08 -18.39 -18.81
N SER A 286 25.73 -18.76 -17.57
CA SER A 286 26.22 -19.96 -16.88
C SER A 286 25.81 -21.29 -17.52
N LEU A 287 24.75 -21.30 -18.34
CA LEU A 287 24.32 -22.49 -19.11
C LEU A 287 25.03 -22.61 -20.47
N GLY A 288 25.93 -21.68 -20.79
CA GLY A 288 26.68 -21.59 -22.05
C GLY A 288 26.18 -20.45 -22.93
N ASP A 289 27.11 -19.73 -23.57
CA ASP A 289 26.82 -18.55 -24.40
C ASP A 289 25.86 -18.84 -25.57
N LYS A 290 25.72 -20.10 -25.98
CA LYS A 290 24.78 -20.55 -27.02
C LYS A 290 23.31 -20.25 -26.70
N TYR A 291 22.93 -20.28 -25.43
CA TYR A 291 21.55 -20.08 -24.98
C TYR A 291 21.31 -18.66 -24.43
N TYR A 292 22.32 -17.79 -24.45
CA TYR A 292 22.23 -16.45 -23.89
C TYR A 292 21.39 -15.53 -24.80
N LYS A 293 20.34 -14.93 -24.25
CA LYS A 293 19.29 -14.13 -24.94
C LYS A 293 18.36 -14.91 -25.88
N GLU A 294 18.46 -16.23 -25.96
CA GLU A 294 17.50 -17.05 -26.69
C GLU A 294 16.12 -16.99 -26.00
N LYS A 295 15.05 -17.17 -26.79
CA LYS A 295 13.66 -17.18 -26.30
C LYS A 295 13.18 -18.61 -26.14
N GLY A 296 12.50 -18.89 -25.03
CA GLY A 296 11.87 -20.17 -24.77
C GLY A 296 10.43 -20.02 -24.28
N VAL A 297 9.66 -21.11 -24.38
CA VAL A 297 8.30 -21.24 -23.87
C VAL A 297 8.33 -22.02 -22.58
N VAL A 298 7.71 -21.52 -21.51
CA VAL A 298 7.54 -22.27 -20.26
C VAL A 298 6.51 -23.38 -20.50
N THR A 299 6.95 -24.63 -20.46
CA THR A 299 6.08 -25.81 -20.64
C THR A 299 5.50 -26.34 -19.34
N GLU A 300 6.18 -26.14 -18.20
CA GLU A 300 5.78 -26.64 -16.88
C GLU A 300 6.49 -25.83 -15.79
N VAL A 301 5.80 -25.49 -14.70
CA VAL A 301 6.41 -24.80 -13.53
C VAL A 301 6.57 -25.75 -12.35
N ILE A 302 7.82 -25.92 -11.90
CA ILE A 302 8.25 -26.82 -10.84
C ILE A 302 8.64 -26.01 -9.60
N ASP A 303 8.13 -26.40 -8.43
CA ASP A 303 8.44 -25.76 -7.14
C ASP A 303 8.19 -24.24 -7.09
N LYS A 304 7.33 -23.72 -7.98
CA LYS A 304 6.97 -22.28 -8.17
C LYS A 304 8.10 -21.38 -8.69
N TYR A 305 9.35 -21.68 -8.37
CA TYR A 305 10.53 -20.86 -8.74
C TYR A 305 11.30 -21.39 -9.97
N ARG A 306 11.06 -22.64 -10.40
CA ARG A 306 11.77 -23.25 -11.53
C ARG A 306 10.81 -23.55 -12.68
N ALA A 307 11.25 -23.38 -13.91
CA ALA A 307 10.50 -23.71 -15.12
C ALA A 307 11.23 -24.78 -15.92
N LYS A 308 10.47 -25.74 -16.48
CA LYS A 308 10.90 -26.44 -17.70
C LYS A 308 10.55 -25.53 -18.87
N ILE A 309 11.57 -25.00 -19.53
CA ILE A 309 11.44 -24.21 -20.74
C ILE A 309 11.78 -25.07 -21.96
N ARG A 310 11.12 -24.79 -23.09
CA ARG A 310 11.50 -25.29 -24.41
C ARG A 310 11.96 -24.12 -25.25
N LEU A 311 13.20 -24.15 -25.71
CA LEU A 311 13.78 -23.10 -26.53
C LEU A 311 13.14 -23.09 -27.94
N LEU A 312 13.00 -21.90 -28.53
CA LEU A 312 12.30 -21.71 -29.80
C LEU A 312 13.19 -21.87 -31.03
N GLU A 313 14.51 -21.65 -30.91
CA GLU A 313 15.44 -21.74 -32.04
C GLU A 313 16.12 -23.11 -32.05
N THR A 314 16.60 -23.58 -30.88
CA THR A 314 17.25 -24.89 -30.71
C THR A 314 16.28 -26.05 -30.47
N GLY A 315 15.08 -25.80 -29.93
CA GLY A 315 14.11 -26.84 -29.54
C GLY A 315 14.42 -27.57 -28.23
N ASP A 316 15.56 -27.28 -27.61
CA ASP A 316 16.04 -27.93 -26.39
C ASP A 316 15.14 -27.68 -25.18
N LYS A 317 15.08 -28.66 -24.28
CA LYS A 317 14.31 -28.58 -23.03
C LYS A 317 15.26 -28.39 -21.84
N LEU A 318 15.20 -27.24 -21.18
CA LEU A 318 16.06 -26.88 -20.06
C LEU A 318 15.23 -26.66 -18.78
N LYS A 319 15.78 -27.02 -17.61
CA LYS A 319 15.22 -26.68 -16.30
C LYS A 319 15.97 -25.48 -15.74
N VAL A 320 15.30 -24.34 -15.66
CA VAL A 320 15.91 -23.04 -15.33
C VAL A 320 15.14 -22.37 -14.19
N ASP A 321 15.85 -21.67 -13.31
CA ASP A 321 15.25 -20.90 -12.20
C ASP A 321 14.80 -19.51 -12.68
N GLN A 322 13.75 -18.94 -12.08
CA GLN A 322 13.23 -17.61 -12.42
C GLN A 322 14.30 -16.50 -12.37
N ALA A 323 15.33 -16.61 -11.51
CA ALA A 323 16.42 -15.64 -11.44
C ALA A 323 17.28 -15.55 -12.72
N HIS A 324 17.14 -16.53 -13.61
CA HIS A 324 17.86 -16.64 -14.88
C HIS A 324 16.99 -16.39 -16.12
N LEU A 325 15.74 -15.98 -15.90
CA LEU A 325 14.73 -15.74 -16.92
C LEU A 325 14.26 -14.28 -16.87
N GLU A 326 13.98 -13.72 -18.03
CA GLU A 326 13.45 -12.38 -18.24
C GLU A 326 12.09 -12.51 -18.93
N THR A 327 11.09 -11.71 -18.53
CA THR A 327 9.80 -11.64 -19.21
C THR A 327 9.97 -11.06 -20.62
N VAL A 328 9.07 -11.41 -21.55
CA VAL A 328 9.13 -10.96 -22.94
C VAL A 328 7.88 -10.16 -23.24
N ILE A 329 8.02 -8.84 -23.38
CA ILE A 329 6.94 -7.96 -23.78
C ILE A 329 6.72 -8.08 -25.30
N PRO A 330 5.50 -8.40 -25.79
CA PRO A 330 5.23 -8.47 -27.22
C PRO A 330 4.98 -7.07 -27.82
N SER A 331 4.75 -7.00 -29.12
CA SER A 331 4.26 -5.78 -29.77
C SER A 331 2.86 -5.40 -29.28
N ILE A 332 2.54 -4.10 -29.36
CA ILE A 332 1.21 -3.54 -29.08
C ILE A 332 0.13 -4.30 -29.84
N GLY A 333 -1.02 -4.53 -29.20
CA GLY A 333 -2.16 -5.29 -29.73
C GLY A 333 -2.07 -6.81 -29.58
N LYS A 334 -0.96 -7.35 -29.03
CA LYS A 334 -0.83 -8.79 -28.73
C LYS A 334 -1.30 -9.13 -27.31
N GLN A 335 -1.63 -10.41 -27.12
CA GLN A 335 -2.02 -10.95 -25.83
C GLN A 335 -0.81 -11.20 -24.92
N VAL A 336 -0.99 -10.87 -23.64
CA VAL A 336 -0.06 -11.09 -22.53
C VAL A 336 -0.78 -11.78 -21.38
N LEU A 337 -0.02 -12.50 -20.55
CA LEU A 337 -0.50 -13.04 -19.27
C LEU A 337 0.00 -12.13 -18.15
N VAL A 338 -0.89 -11.80 -17.20
CA VAL A 338 -0.51 -11.10 -15.97
C VAL A 338 0.02 -12.12 -14.96
N LEU A 339 1.27 -11.95 -14.55
CA LEU A 339 2.07 -12.85 -13.72
C LEU A 339 1.98 -12.51 -12.24
N ASN A 340 1.76 -11.24 -11.90
CA ASN A 340 1.76 -10.74 -10.52
C ASN A 340 0.76 -9.59 -10.33
N GLY A 341 0.53 -9.21 -9.06
CA GLY A 341 -0.38 -8.13 -8.69
C GLY A 341 -1.87 -8.51 -8.74
N GLY A 342 -2.75 -7.51 -8.73
CA GLY A 342 -4.19 -7.69 -8.51
C GLY A 342 -4.90 -8.56 -9.57
N TYR A 343 -4.36 -8.60 -10.79
CA TYR A 343 -4.92 -9.29 -11.96
C TYR A 343 -4.19 -10.59 -12.33
N ARG A 344 -3.37 -11.14 -11.42
CA ARG A 344 -2.58 -12.35 -11.63
C ARG A 344 -3.42 -13.52 -12.15
N GLY A 345 -2.99 -14.11 -13.27
CA GLY A 345 -3.65 -15.22 -13.96
C GLY A 345 -4.61 -14.79 -15.08
N ASN A 346 -4.97 -13.52 -15.17
CA ASN A 346 -5.82 -13.01 -16.25
C ASN A 346 -4.98 -12.78 -17.52
N THR A 347 -5.56 -13.10 -18.67
CA THR A 347 -5.04 -12.65 -19.97
C THR A 347 -5.45 -11.20 -20.24
N ALA A 348 -4.57 -10.46 -20.89
CA ALA A 348 -4.78 -9.05 -21.24
C ALA A 348 -4.20 -8.75 -22.64
N ILE A 349 -4.58 -7.61 -23.21
CA ILE A 349 -4.08 -7.11 -24.50
C ILE A 349 -3.20 -5.88 -24.22
N LEU A 350 -1.99 -5.88 -24.76
CA LEU A 350 -1.05 -4.76 -24.64
C LEU A 350 -1.54 -3.55 -25.44
N LYS A 351 -1.67 -2.38 -24.82
CA LYS A 351 -2.13 -1.14 -25.48
C LYS A 351 -1.01 -0.13 -25.70
N GLU A 352 -0.20 0.08 -24.68
CA GLU A 352 0.84 1.12 -24.68
C GLU A 352 2.04 0.63 -23.89
N ILE A 353 3.23 1.08 -24.30
CA ILE A 353 4.52 0.68 -23.73
C ILE A 353 5.25 1.98 -23.39
N ASP A 354 5.51 2.22 -22.10
CA ASP A 354 6.29 3.34 -21.60
C ASP A 354 7.71 2.85 -21.25
N THR A 355 8.63 3.12 -22.18
CA THR A 355 10.04 2.76 -22.06
C THR A 355 10.80 3.53 -21.00
N ASP A 356 10.31 4.71 -20.59
CA ASP A 356 11.02 5.60 -19.67
C ASP A 356 10.76 5.19 -18.22
N ASN A 357 9.53 4.73 -17.93
CA ASN A 357 9.12 4.24 -16.61
C ASN A 357 9.13 2.71 -16.46
N TYR A 358 9.55 1.96 -17.50
CA TYR A 358 9.48 0.48 -17.55
C TYR A 358 8.07 -0.07 -17.26
N CYS A 359 7.06 0.64 -17.76
CA CYS A 359 5.65 0.43 -17.47
C CYS A 359 4.86 0.16 -18.75
N THR A 360 3.70 -0.47 -18.61
CA THR A 360 2.77 -0.69 -19.72
C THR A 360 1.33 -0.45 -19.31
N THR A 361 0.51 -0.12 -20.31
CA THR A 361 -0.94 -0.10 -20.22
C THR A 361 -1.52 -1.35 -20.87
N ILE A 362 -2.29 -2.13 -20.12
CA ILE A 362 -2.94 -3.36 -20.57
C ILE A 362 -4.47 -3.27 -20.46
N GLU A 363 -5.19 -3.90 -21.38
CA GLU A 363 -6.64 -4.10 -21.28
C GLU A 363 -6.93 -5.54 -20.90
N ILE A 364 -7.60 -5.77 -19.77
CA ILE A 364 -7.92 -7.12 -19.26
C ILE A 364 -8.91 -7.81 -20.20
N ALA A 365 -8.53 -8.95 -20.77
CA ALA A 365 -9.32 -9.68 -21.76
C ALA A 365 -10.13 -10.84 -21.16
N SER A 366 -9.77 -11.31 -19.96
CA SER A 366 -10.39 -12.44 -19.26
C SER A 366 -10.73 -12.12 -17.80
N GLY A 367 -11.71 -12.84 -17.25
CA GLY A 367 -12.18 -12.71 -15.86
C GLY A 367 -13.29 -11.66 -15.64
N PRO A 368 -13.71 -11.42 -14.38
CA PRO A 368 -14.85 -10.56 -14.05
C PRO A 368 -14.69 -9.08 -14.41
N LEU A 369 -13.46 -8.65 -14.72
CA LEU A 369 -13.10 -7.25 -15.02
C LEU A 369 -12.66 -7.08 -16.49
N LYS A 370 -13.24 -7.89 -17.39
CA LYS A 370 -12.99 -7.83 -18.83
C LYS A 370 -13.33 -6.44 -19.41
N GLY A 371 -12.45 -5.92 -20.25
CA GLY A 371 -12.55 -4.57 -20.85
C GLY A 371 -11.96 -3.46 -19.98
N ARG A 372 -11.43 -3.77 -18.78
CA ARG A 372 -10.81 -2.76 -17.94
C ARG A 372 -9.37 -2.46 -18.37
N ILE A 373 -9.07 -1.17 -18.50
CA ILE A 373 -7.72 -0.67 -18.80
C ILE A 373 -6.98 -0.46 -17.47
N VAL A 374 -5.80 -1.06 -17.35
CA VAL A 374 -4.89 -0.95 -16.21
C VAL A 374 -3.59 -0.31 -16.68
N ASN A 375 -3.29 0.87 -16.15
CA ASN A 375 -2.09 1.64 -16.45
C ASN A 375 -0.98 1.31 -15.43
N ASN A 376 0.28 1.62 -15.74
CA ASN A 376 1.44 1.47 -14.85
C ASN A 376 1.70 0.02 -14.37
N VAL A 377 1.45 -0.98 -15.21
CA VAL A 377 1.85 -2.37 -14.92
C VAL A 377 3.33 -2.55 -15.26
N GLN A 378 4.11 -3.14 -14.36
CA GLN A 378 5.56 -3.31 -14.57
C GLN A 378 5.85 -4.41 -15.60
N TYR A 379 6.96 -4.32 -16.34
CA TYR A 379 7.37 -5.37 -17.27
C TYR A 379 7.63 -6.74 -16.61
N GLU A 380 8.03 -6.77 -15.34
CA GLU A 380 8.20 -8.03 -14.57
C GLU A 380 6.87 -8.74 -14.30
N ASP A 381 5.75 -8.00 -14.33
CA ASP A 381 4.43 -8.49 -13.96
C ASP A 381 3.60 -9.00 -15.13
N ILE A 382 4.11 -8.88 -16.37
CA ILE A 382 3.47 -9.41 -17.57
C ILE A 382 4.48 -10.14 -18.45
N SER A 383 4.03 -11.16 -19.18
CA SER A 383 4.81 -11.68 -20.31
C SER A 383 3.92 -12.08 -21.47
N LYS A 384 4.49 -12.13 -22.67
CA LYS A 384 3.84 -12.64 -23.88
C LYS A 384 3.31 -14.05 -23.62
N LEU A 385 2.01 -14.24 -23.86
CA LEU A 385 1.40 -15.57 -23.88
C LEU A 385 1.84 -16.30 -25.18
N PHE A 386 2.16 -17.58 -25.07
CA PHE A 386 2.43 -18.44 -26.21
C PHE A 386 1.11 -19.00 -26.75
N GLY A 387 0.71 -18.50 -27.92
CA GLY A 387 -0.50 -18.84 -28.67
C GLY A 387 -0.47 -18.17 -30.05
#